data_AF-A0AAU0NXZ1-F1
#
_entry.id   AF-A0AAU0NXZ1-F1
#
_cell.length_a   1.000
_cell.length_b   1.000
_cell.length_c   1.000
_cell.angle_alpha   90.00
_cell.angle_beta   90.00
_cell.angle_gamma   90.00
#
_symmetry.space_group_name_H-M   'P 1'
#
loop_
_entity.id
_entity.type
_entity.pdbx_description
1 polymer ?
#
loop_
_entity_poly.entity_id
_entity_poly.type
_entity_poly.pdbx_seq_one_letter_code
_entity_poly.pdbx_strand_id
1 'polypeptide(L)'
;MTSKKIFQIIVDLLMTVMLLVLMAYSLVGEAAHELVGISMFILFIIHHILNYRWHQNLLKGRYSGIRILGTVINVLIFVIMICLMVSGIMISRHVFLFLHISDGTSFARTIHLLAAYWGFALMSVHLGLHWSILMVVVKKITGIKEPSQMRTIFLHIVTALIAVYGLYAFLQRKNGSYMLLKNQFMFFDFDEPLSLFFTDQLAIMGLFVCVGYYASKLLQFIKNVIERNNKIK
;
A
#
# COMPACT_ATOMS: atom_id res chain seq x y z
N MET A 1 2.69 7.15 24.40
CA MET A 1 2.28 5.95 23.63
C MET A 1 3.05 4.78 24.22
N THR A 2 2.55 3.56 24.19
CA THR A 2 3.35 2.40 24.64
C THR A 2 4.50 2.16 23.67
N SER A 3 5.64 1.67 24.17
CA SER A 3 6.81 1.37 23.33
C SER A 3 6.48 0.40 22.18
N LYS A 4 5.61 -0.58 22.45
CA LYS A 4 5.08 -1.50 21.42
C LYS A 4 4.41 -0.78 20.26
N LYS A 5 3.58 0.24 20.53
CA LYS A 5 2.83 0.95 19.47
C LYS A 5 3.73 1.87 18.65
N ILE A 6 4.77 2.43 19.27
CA ILE A 6 5.80 3.18 18.55
C ILE A 6 6.53 2.25 17.59
N PHE A 7 6.94 1.06 18.06
CA PHE A 7 7.62 0.08 17.23
C PHE A 7 6.77 -0.37 16.03
N GLN A 8 5.46 -0.62 16.22
CA GLN A 8 4.53 -0.91 15.12
C GLN A 8 4.53 0.20 14.05
N ILE A 9 4.44 1.45 14.46
CA ILE A 9 4.43 2.59 13.54
C ILE A 9 5.75 2.70 12.78
N ILE A 10 6.88 2.45 13.43
CA ILE A 10 8.20 2.46 12.78
C ILE A 10 8.26 1.35 11.72
N VAL A 11 7.83 0.13 12.04
CA VAL A 11 7.77 -0.98 11.09
C VAL A 11 6.89 -0.63 9.89
N ASP A 12 5.69 -0.09 10.13
CA ASP A 12 4.75 0.29 9.06
C ASP A 12 5.32 1.41 8.17
N LEU A 13 6.01 2.38 8.77
CA LEU A 13 6.67 3.48 8.04
C LEU A 13 7.82 2.95 7.18
N LEU A 14 8.68 2.10 7.74
CA LEU A 14 9.80 1.49 7.00
C LEU A 14 9.28 0.66 5.82
N MET A 15 8.24 -0.15 6.03
CA MET A 15 7.60 -0.91 4.95
C MET A 15 7.05 0.00 3.85
N THR A 16 6.42 1.12 4.21
CA THR A 16 5.87 2.08 3.24
C THR A 16 6.97 2.71 2.39
N VAL A 17 8.08 3.12 3.02
CA VAL A 17 9.24 3.67 2.31
C VAL A 17 9.89 2.63 1.41
N MET A 18 10.10 1.41 1.91
CA MET A 18 10.68 0.30 1.14
C MET A 18 9.82 -0.07 -0.08
N LEU A 19 8.50 -0.04 0.04
CA LEU A 19 7.60 -0.27 -1.09
C LEU A 19 7.84 0.73 -2.23
N LEU A 20 8.02 2.02 -1.92
CA LEU A 20 8.32 3.04 -2.93
C LEU A 20 9.68 2.81 -3.59
N VAL A 21 10.68 2.41 -2.82
CA VAL A 21 12.02 2.04 -3.32
C VAL A 21 11.94 0.81 -4.23
N LEU A 22 11.14 -0.20 -3.87
CA LEU A 22 10.94 -1.41 -4.67
C LEU A 22 10.29 -1.11 -6.02
N MET A 23 9.39 -0.12 -6.10
CA MET A 23 8.83 0.31 -7.39
C MET A 23 9.88 0.94 -8.32
N ALA A 24 11.00 1.42 -7.81
CA ALA A 24 12.10 2.05 -8.56
C ALA A 24 13.17 1.03 -9.03
N TYR A 25 12.76 -0.16 -9.49
CA TYR A 25 13.66 -1.27 -9.86
C TYR A 25 14.84 -0.87 -10.77
N SER A 26 14.55 -0.17 -11.87
CA SER A 26 15.54 0.25 -12.86
C SER A 26 16.55 1.28 -12.34
N LEU A 27 16.21 1.98 -11.26
CA LEU A 27 16.98 3.10 -10.72
C LEU A 27 17.81 2.69 -9.51
N VAL A 28 17.34 1.70 -8.74
CA VAL A 28 18.01 1.20 -7.53
C VAL A 28 19.04 0.12 -7.87
N GLY A 29 18.87 -0.56 -9.01
CA GLY A 29 19.73 -1.64 -9.46
C GLY A 29 19.29 -3.01 -8.91
N GLU A 30 19.62 -4.06 -9.64
CA GLU A 30 19.10 -5.42 -9.39
C GLU A 30 19.45 -5.93 -7.98
N ALA A 31 20.72 -5.85 -7.59
CA ALA A 31 21.19 -6.35 -6.30
C ALA A 31 20.57 -5.62 -5.10
N ALA A 32 20.41 -4.29 -5.20
CA ALA A 32 19.80 -3.51 -4.13
C ALA A 32 18.28 -3.75 -4.05
N HIS A 33 17.60 -3.93 -5.19
CA HIS A 33 16.19 -4.31 -5.18
C HIS A 33 15.96 -5.67 -4.53
N GLU A 34 16.80 -6.68 -4.80
CA GLU A 34 16.73 -7.99 -4.16
C GLU A 34 16.92 -7.88 -2.64
N LEU A 35 17.91 -7.11 -2.17
CA LEU A 35 18.17 -6.92 -0.74
C LEU A 35 17.04 -6.15 -0.03
N VAL A 36 16.51 -5.10 -0.66
CA VAL A 36 15.35 -4.36 -0.13
C VAL A 36 14.12 -5.26 -0.09
N GLY A 37 13.93 -6.15 -1.08
CA GLY A 37 12.83 -7.10 -1.12
C GLY A 37 12.87 -8.10 0.04
N ILE A 38 14.05 -8.65 0.33
CA ILE A 38 14.27 -9.54 1.48
C ILE A 38 13.97 -8.81 2.80
N SER A 39 14.48 -7.58 2.92
CA SER A 39 14.27 -6.74 4.10
C SER A 39 12.78 -6.41 4.30
N MET A 40 12.07 -6.07 3.23
CA MET A 40 10.62 -5.84 3.22
C MET A 40 9.85 -7.07 3.70
N PHE A 41 10.26 -8.27 3.29
CA PHE A 41 9.62 -9.51 3.73
C PHE A 41 9.85 -9.83 5.21
N ILE A 42 11.07 -9.58 5.72
CA ILE A 42 11.35 -9.70 7.15
C ILE A 42 10.46 -8.74 7.95
N LEU A 43 10.36 -7.47 7.51
CA LEU A 43 9.47 -6.49 8.15
C LEU A 43 8.00 -6.90 8.06
N PHE A 44 7.57 -7.50 6.95
CA PHE A 44 6.21 -8.01 6.78
C PHE A 44 5.88 -9.13 7.78
N ILE A 45 6.81 -10.05 8.03
CA ILE A 45 6.67 -11.09 9.07
C ILE A 45 6.57 -10.44 10.45
N ILE A 46 7.47 -9.51 10.76
CA ILE A 46 7.45 -8.78 12.04
C ILE A 46 6.12 -8.04 12.22
N HIS A 47 5.62 -7.36 11.18
CA HIS A 47 4.33 -6.69 11.18
C HIS A 47 3.19 -7.66 11.54
N HIS A 48 3.18 -8.86 10.94
CA HIS A 48 2.17 -9.88 11.23
C HIS A 48 2.25 -10.39 12.68
N ILE A 49 3.47 -10.61 13.20
CA ILE A 49 3.69 -11.01 14.59
C ILE A 49 3.19 -9.92 15.56
N LEU A 50 3.55 -8.66 15.30
CA LEU A 50 3.13 -7.53 16.14
C LEU A 50 1.60 -7.35 16.14
N ASN A 51 0.97 -7.65 15.01
CA ASN A 51 -0.47 -7.56 14.78
C ASN A 51 -1.21 -8.90 14.90
N TYR A 52 -0.62 -9.91 15.56
CA TYR A 52 -1.18 -11.27 15.71
C TYR A 52 -2.63 -11.30 16.23
N ARG A 53 -3.04 -10.34 17.08
CA ARG A 53 -4.42 -10.23 17.57
C ARG A 53 -5.45 -10.08 16.45
N TRP A 54 -5.07 -9.49 15.31
CA TRP A 54 -5.95 -9.41 14.15
C TRP A 54 -6.28 -10.80 13.60
N HIS A 55 -5.27 -11.68 13.48
CA HIS A 55 -5.46 -13.07 13.06
C HIS A 55 -6.33 -13.85 14.04
N GLN A 56 -6.11 -13.70 15.35
CA GLN A 56 -6.95 -14.36 16.36
C GLN A 56 -8.42 -13.94 16.29
N ASN A 57 -8.67 -12.68 15.93
CA ASN A 57 -10.01 -12.13 15.85
C ASN A 57 -10.66 -12.36 14.49
N LEU A 58 -9.95 -12.91 13.50
CA LEU A 58 -10.51 -13.14 12.16
C LEU A 58 -11.81 -13.96 12.23
N LEU A 59 -11.87 -15.01 13.04
CA LEU A 59 -13.07 -15.84 13.18
C LEU A 59 -14.06 -15.35 14.25
N LYS A 60 -13.77 -14.24 14.93
CA LYS A 60 -14.53 -13.78 16.11
C LYS A 60 -15.31 -12.50 15.87
N GLY A 61 -16.58 -12.49 16.24
CA GLY A 61 -17.44 -11.29 16.27
C GLY A 61 -18.17 -11.00 14.95
N ARG A 62 -19.04 -9.98 14.96
CA ARG A 62 -19.88 -9.63 13.81
C ARG A 62 -19.06 -8.95 12.69
N TYR A 63 -19.36 -9.30 11.45
CA TYR A 63 -18.75 -8.73 10.26
C TYR A 63 -19.57 -7.55 9.76
N SER A 64 -19.14 -6.33 10.09
CA SER A 64 -19.65 -5.11 9.46
C SER A 64 -19.02 -4.93 8.07
N GLY A 65 -19.66 -4.18 7.16
CA GLY A 65 -19.13 -3.95 5.81
C GLY A 65 -17.69 -3.42 5.78
N ILE A 66 -17.32 -2.54 6.72
CA ILE A 66 -15.95 -2.01 6.88
C ILE A 66 -14.97 -3.12 7.26
N ARG A 67 -15.40 -4.03 8.14
CA ARG A 67 -14.59 -5.17 8.56
C ARG A 67 -14.40 -6.17 7.42
N ILE A 68 -15.45 -6.43 6.63
CA ILE A 68 -15.35 -7.28 5.43
C ILE A 68 -14.36 -6.67 4.45
N LEU A 69 -14.51 -5.38 4.11
CA LEU A 69 -13.61 -4.68 3.19
C LEU A 69 -12.14 -4.76 3.66
N GLY A 70 -11.89 -4.45 4.93
CA GLY A 70 -10.55 -4.54 5.51
C GLY A 70 -9.99 -5.96 5.49
N THR A 71 -10.80 -6.97 5.81
CA THR A 71 -10.38 -8.38 5.75
C THR A 71 -10.03 -8.81 4.32
N VAL A 72 -10.88 -8.48 3.35
CA VAL A 72 -10.64 -8.81 1.93
C VAL A 72 -9.33 -8.19 1.45
N ILE A 73 -9.12 -6.90 1.70
CA ILE A 73 -7.88 -6.20 1.31
C ILE A 73 -6.67 -6.84 1.98
N ASN A 74 -6.73 -7.14 3.28
CA ASN A 74 -5.60 -7.76 3.99
C ASN A 74 -5.27 -9.15 3.44
N VAL A 75 -6.28 -9.96 3.12
CA VAL A 75 -6.07 -11.30 2.52
C VAL A 75 -5.46 -11.17 1.13
N LEU A 76 -5.95 -10.25 0.30
CA LEU A 76 -5.38 -10.01 -1.03
C LEU A 76 -3.92 -9.54 -0.95
N ILE A 77 -3.60 -8.62 -0.04
CA ILE A 77 -2.22 -8.16 0.19
C ILE A 77 -1.34 -9.32 0.64
N PHE A 78 -1.83 -10.19 1.51
CA PHE A 78 -1.09 -11.36 1.97
C PHE A 78 -0.75 -12.31 0.81
N VAL A 79 -1.73 -12.61 -0.05
CA VAL A 79 -1.52 -13.43 -1.26
C VAL A 79 -0.51 -12.76 -2.20
N ILE A 80 -0.64 -11.46 -2.44
CA ILE A 80 0.29 -10.70 -3.28
C ILE A 80 1.71 -10.75 -2.73
N MET A 81 1.88 -10.65 -1.41
CA MET A 81 3.20 -10.70 -0.78
C MET A 81 3.88 -12.06 -0.99
N ILE A 82 3.10 -13.15 -0.91
CA ILE A 82 3.60 -14.50 -1.24
C ILE A 82 3.98 -14.57 -2.71
N CYS A 83 3.12 -14.10 -3.62
CA CYS A 83 3.41 -14.08 -5.05
C CYS A 83 4.69 -13.29 -5.37
N LEU A 84 4.88 -12.11 -4.77
CA LEU A 84 6.08 -11.28 -4.92
C LEU A 84 7.33 -11.98 -4.42
N MET A 85 7.27 -12.65 -3.28
CA MET A 85 8.41 -13.38 -2.71
C MET A 85 8.80 -14.57 -3.58
N VAL A 86 7.85 -15.44 -3.91
CA VAL A 86 8.11 -16.65 -4.71
C VAL A 86 8.62 -16.26 -6.09
N SER A 87 7.95 -15.33 -6.77
CA SER A 87 8.40 -14.86 -8.08
C SER A 87 9.74 -14.12 -8.01
N GLY A 88 9.99 -13.34 -6.95
CA GLY A 88 11.26 -12.65 -6.73
C GLY A 88 12.44 -13.62 -6.56
N ILE A 89 12.25 -14.69 -5.79
CA ILE A 89 13.24 -15.77 -5.64
C ILE A 89 13.52 -16.44 -6.99
N MET A 90 12.48 -16.72 -7.77
CA MET A 90 12.62 -17.36 -9.09
C MET A 90 13.32 -16.49 -10.15
N ILE A 91 13.29 -15.16 -10.01
CA ILE A 91 13.91 -14.22 -10.97
C ILE A 91 15.28 -13.73 -10.48
N SER A 92 15.58 -13.89 -9.18
CA SER A 92 16.79 -13.39 -8.54
C SER A 92 18.04 -13.81 -9.29
N ARG A 93 18.90 -12.83 -9.55
CA ARG A 93 20.15 -12.99 -10.29
C ARG A 93 21.38 -12.86 -9.42
N HIS A 94 21.23 -12.47 -8.15
CA HIS A 94 22.37 -12.23 -7.25
C HIS A 94 22.26 -13.02 -5.95
N VAL A 95 21.13 -12.94 -5.24
CA VAL A 95 21.02 -13.54 -3.90
C VAL A 95 20.69 -15.04 -3.94
N PHE A 96 19.86 -15.47 -4.88
CA PHE A 96 19.37 -16.86 -4.96
C PHE A 96 19.92 -17.66 -6.15
N LEU A 97 21.06 -17.24 -6.71
CA LEU A 97 21.75 -17.92 -7.82
C LEU A 97 21.94 -19.43 -7.60
N PHE A 98 22.09 -19.88 -6.35
CA PHE A 98 22.31 -21.28 -6.00
C PHE A 98 21.13 -22.21 -6.32
N LEU A 99 19.91 -21.69 -6.49
CA LEU A 99 18.70 -22.50 -6.69
C LEU A 99 18.53 -23.05 -8.11
N HIS A 100 19.30 -22.58 -9.12
CA HIS A 100 19.25 -23.03 -10.52
C HIS A 100 17.83 -23.20 -11.12
N ILE A 101 16.89 -22.33 -10.76
CA ILE A 101 15.51 -22.39 -11.27
C ILE A 101 15.44 -21.61 -12.60
N SER A 102 15.74 -22.27 -13.72
CA SER A 102 15.62 -21.68 -15.06
C SER A 102 14.21 -21.81 -15.66
N ASP A 103 13.41 -22.75 -15.14
CA ASP A 103 12.10 -23.04 -15.69
C ASP A 103 11.05 -22.04 -15.20
N GLY A 104 10.37 -21.38 -16.15
CA GLY A 104 9.26 -20.47 -15.85
C GLY A 104 9.65 -19.04 -15.45
N THR A 105 10.89 -18.59 -15.68
CA THR A 105 11.32 -17.21 -15.34
C THR A 105 10.48 -16.13 -16.02
N SER A 106 9.99 -16.34 -17.24
CA SER A 106 9.11 -15.39 -17.93
C SER A 106 7.73 -15.27 -17.25
N PHE A 107 7.19 -16.41 -16.82
CA PHE A 107 5.94 -16.47 -16.06
C PHE A 107 6.10 -15.84 -14.68
N ALA A 108 7.22 -16.13 -14.00
CA ALA A 108 7.57 -15.49 -12.73
C ALA A 108 7.65 -13.97 -12.88
N ARG A 109 8.32 -13.43 -13.92
CA ARG A 109 8.37 -11.98 -14.19
C ARG A 109 7.00 -11.36 -14.36
N THR A 110 6.13 -12.07 -15.07
CA THR A 110 4.76 -11.62 -15.32
C THR A 110 3.95 -11.54 -14.02
N ILE A 111 4.01 -12.59 -13.20
CA ILE A 111 3.37 -12.59 -11.87
C ILE A 111 3.99 -11.52 -10.97
N HIS A 112 5.31 -11.38 -10.97
CA HIS A 112 6.00 -10.40 -10.13
C HIS A 112 5.57 -8.98 -10.47
N LEU A 113 5.50 -8.65 -11.76
CA LEU A 113 5.06 -7.34 -12.24
C LEU A 113 3.59 -7.10 -11.85
N LEU A 114 2.71 -8.05 -12.13
CA LEU A 114 1.29 -7.95 -11.80
C LEU A 114 1.09 -7.75 -10.29
N ALA A 115 1.76 -8.58 -9.49
CA ALA A 115 1.69 -8.54 -8.03
C ALA A 115 2.29 -7.24 -7.47
N ALA A 116 3.33 -6.68 -8.10
CA ALA A 116 3.93 -5.42 -7.67
C ALA A 116 2.96 -4.25 -7.84
N TYR A 117 2.35 -4.09 -9.01
CA TYR A 117 1.41 -3.00 -9.27
C TYR A 117 0.11 -3.13 -8.47
N TRP A 118 -0.48 -4.33 -8.41
CA TRP A 118 -1.65 -4.55 -7.56
C TRP A 118 -1.33 -4.43 -6.08
N GLY A 119 -0.15 -4.90 -5.66
CA GLY A 119 0.35 -4.76 -4.30
C GLY A 119 0.50 -3.31 -3.89
N PHE A 120 1.09 -2.49 -4.76
CA PHE A 120 1.20 -1.05 -4.55
C PHE A 120 -0.17 -0.37 -4.40
N ALA A 121 -1.11 -0.66 -5.31
CA ALA A 121 -2.46 -0.11 -5.26
C ALA A 121 -3.21 -0.55 -3.98
N LEU A 122 -3.21 -1.85 -3.67
CA LEU A 122 -3.91 -2.37 -2.49
C LEU A 122 -3.28 -1.91 -1.18
N MET A 123 -1.95 -1.79 -1.09
CA MET A 123 -1.28 -1.26 0.09
C MET A 123 -1.63 0.22 0.30
N SER A 124 -1.72 1.00 -0.77
CA SER A 124 -2.15 2.39 -0.73
C SER A 124 -3.60 2.51 -0.23
N VAL A 125 -4.50 1.67 -0.72
CA VAL A 125 -5.89 1.60 -0.23
C VAL A 125 -5.93 1.18 1.24
N HIS A 126 -5.14 0.17 1.63
CA HIS A 126 -5.03 -0.29 3.01
C HIS A 126 -4.60 0.85 3.94
N LEU A 127 -3.59 1.63 3.56
CA LEU A 127 -3.16 2.82 4.30
C LEU A 127 -4.31 3.84 4.43
N GLY A 128 -5.09 4.05 3.36
CA GLY A 128 -6.29 4.89 3.35
C GLY A 128 -7.41 4.42 4.30
N LEU A 129 -7.63 3.11 4.41
CA LEU A 129 -8.59 2.54 5.37
C LEU A 129 -8.21 2.85 6.82
N HIS A 130 -6.91 2.90 7.11
CA HIS A 130 -6.35 3.15 8.43
C HIS A 130 -6.07 4.65 8.72
N TRP A 131 -6.47 5.56 7.81
CA TRP A 131 -6.19 7.00 7.90
C TRP A 131 -6.68 7.67 9.20
N SER A 132 -7.80 7.20 9.76
CA SER A 132 -8.35 7.73 11.01
C SER A 132 -7.38 7.55 12.20
N ILE A 133 -6.65 6.44 12.23
CA ILE A 133 -5.64 6.16 13.25
C ILE A 133 -4.39 7.02 13.02
N LEU A 134 -3.96 7.17 11.76
CA LEU A 134 -2.84 8.04 11.40
C LEU A 134 -3.08 9.48 11.86
N MET A 135 -4.28 10.01 11.63
CA MET A 135 -4.64 11.36 12.09
C MET A 135 -4.58 11.52 13.61
N VAL A 136 -4.94 10.48 14.38
CA VAL A 136 -4.81 10.51 15.85
C VAL A 136 -3.34 10.53 16.27
N VAL A 137 -2.49 9.74 15.61
CA VAL A 137 -1.04 9.71 15.86
C VAL A 137 -0.41 11.07 15.52
N VAL A 138 -0.70 11.62 14.34
CA VAL A 138 -0.18 12.92 13.89
C VAL A 138 -0.57 14.03 14.86
N LYS A 139 -1.84 14.13 15.27
CA LYS A 139 -2.28 15.13 16.25
C LYS A 139 -1.53 15.02 17.57
N LYS A 140 -1.24 13.79 18.00
CA LYS A 140 -0.52 13.52 19.25
C LYS A 140 0.95 13.92 19.18
N ILE A 141 1.62 13.70 18.05
CA ILE A 141 3.03 14.06 17.84
C ILE A 141 3.17 15.59 17.66
N THR A 142 2.28 16.19 16.88
CA THR A 142 2.32 17.62 16.54
C THR A 142 1.73 18.53 17.63
N GLY A 143 1.14 17.95 18.68
CA GLY A 143 0.53 18.72 19.78
C GLY A 143 -0.71 19.54 19.37
N ILE A 144 -1.32 19.24 18.22
CA ILE A 144 -2.46 19.97 17.68
C ILE A 144 -3.71 19.67 18.54
N LYS A 145 -4.15 20.67 19.31
CA LYS A 145 -5.34 20.57 20.19
C LYS A 145 -6.64 21.02 19.51
N GLU A 146 -6.59 22.09 18.71
CA GLU A 146 -7.78 22.71 18.13
C GLU A 146 -7.97 22.37 16.63
N PRO A 147 -9.18 22.00 16.18
CA PRO A 147 -9.51 21.88 14.77
C PRO A 147 -9.67 23.27 14.13
N SER A 148 -8.66 23.74 13.40
CA SER A 148 -8.81 24.94 12.55
C SER A 148 -9.58 24.59 11.26
N GLN A 149 -10.66 25.31 10.99
CA GLN A 149 -11.43 25.19 9.73
C GLN A 149 -10.54 25.50 8.53
N MET A 150 -9.70 26.54 8.62
CA MET A 150 -8.77 26.95 7.57
C MET A 150 -7.73 25.86 7.27
N ARG A 151 -7.16 25.22 8.30
CA ARG A 151 -6.25 24.08 8.11
C ARG A 151 -6.96 22.90 7.45
N THR A 152 -8.21 22.65 7.81
CA THR A 152 -8.99 21.55 7.25
C THR A 152 -9.29 21.77 5.78
N ILE A 153 -9.68 22.99 5.40
CA ILE A 153 -9.91 23.37 3.99
C ILE A 153 -8.61 23.27 3.20
N PHE A 154 -7.51 23.81 3.73
CA PHE A 154 -6.19 23.72 3.12
C PHE A 154 -5.78 22.26 2.87
N LEU A 155 -5.93 21.37 3.86
CA LEU A 155 -5.62 19.95 3.70
C LEU A 155 -6.49 19.27 2.65
N HIS A 156 -7.76 19.65 2.51
CA HIS A 156 -8.63 19.12 1.44
C HIS A 156 -8.19 19.61 0.06
N ILE A 157 -7.82 20.88 -0.08
CA ILE A 157 -7.29 21.43 -1.34
C ILE A 157 -6.00 20.69 -1.72
N VAL A 158 -5.06 20.55 -0.80
CA VAL A 158 -3.80 19.80 -1.03
C VAL A 158 -4.09 18.36 -1.42
N THR A 159 -5.00 17.68 -0.70
CA THR A 159 -5.40 16.31 -1.03
C THR A 159 -6.02 16.21 -2.43
N ALA A 160 -6.88 17.17 -2.81
CA ALA A 160 -7.49 17.21 -4.13
C ALA A 160 -6.45 17.41 -5.24
N LEU A 161 -5.49 18.32 -5.05
CA LEU A 161 -4.39 18.53 -5.98
C LEU A 161 -3.54 17.26 -6.14
N ILE A 162 -3.19 16.59 -5.04
CA ILE A 162 -2.46 15.31 -5.05
C ILE A 162 -3.26 14.24 -5.80
N ALA A 163 -4.57 14.14 -5.59
CA ALA A 163 -5.41 13.15 -6.27
C ALA A 163 -5.51 13.42 -7.78
N VAL A 164 -5.68 14.69 -8.20
CA VAL A 164 -5.73 15.06 -9.62
C VAL A 164 -4.39 14.78 -10.30
N TYR A 165 -3.28 15.19 -9.68
CA TYR A 165 -1.94 14.90 -10.21
C TYR A 165 -1.64 13.40 -10.21
N GLY A 166 -2.04 12.67 -9.17
CA GLY A 166 -1.91 11.22 -9.09
C GLY A 166 -2.70 10.49 -10.19
N LEU A 167 -3.88 10.99 -10.57
CA LEU A 167 -4.65 10.46 -11.69
C LEU A 167 -3.94 10.72 -13.03
N TYR A 168 -3.41 11.92 -13.21
CA TYR A 168 -2.60 12.27 -14.38
C TYR A 168 -1.38 11.36 -14.49
N ALA A 169 -0.59 11.21 -13.42
CA ALA A 169 0.58 10.34 -13.36
C ALA A 169 0.22 8.87 -13.59
N PHE A 170 -0.91 8.40 -13.05
CA PHE A 170 -1.41 7.03 -13.25
C PHE A 170 -1.70 6.72 -14.72
N LEU A 171 -2.30 7.67 -15.43
CA LEU A 171 -2.61 7.55 -16.86
C LEU A 171 -1.34 7.70 -17.72
N GLN A 172 -0.50 8.69 -17.43
CA GLN A 172 0.72 8.96 -18.18
C GLN A 172 1.72 7.80 -18.09
N ARG A 173 1.90 7.23 -16.89
CA ARG A 173 2.79 6.06 -16.67
C ARG A 173 2.18 4.74 -17.13
N LYS A 174 0.96 4.75 -17.69
CA LYS A 174 0.22 3.56 -18.13
C LYS A 174 0.11 2.48 -17.05
N ASN A 175 0.07 2.86 -15.77
CA ASN A 175 0.00 1.92 -14.64
C ASN A 175 -1.20 0.99 -14.76
N GLY A 176 -2.35 1.50 -15.23
CA GLY A 176 -3.52 0.68 -15.53
C GLY A 176 -3.28 -0.39 -16.61
N SER A 177 -2.37 -0.14 -17.56
CA SER A 177 -2.01 -1.13 -18.59
C SER A 177 -1.12 -2.24 -18.01
N TYR A 178 -0.26 -1.93 -17.02
CA TYR A 178 0.52 -2.95 -16.30
C TYR A 178 -0.36 -3.76 -15.33
N MET A 179 -1.30 -3.12 -14.64
CA MET A 179 -2.30 -3.79 -13.78
C MET A 179 -3.21 -4.74 -14.57
N LEU A 180 -3.48 -4.43 -15.84
CA LEU A 180 -4.30 -5.24 -16.75
C LEU A 180 -3.46 -6.10 -17.71
N LEU A 181 -2.14 -6.23 -17.48
CA LEU A 181 -1.24 -7.07 -18.28
C LEU A 181 -1.14 -6.70 -19.78
N LYS A 182 -1.63 -5.53 -20.19
CA LYS A 182 -1.57 -5.07 -21.60
C LYS A 182 -0.15 -4.74 -22.06
N ASN A 183 0.74 -4.39 -21.13
CA ASN A 183 2.17 -4.21 -21.41
C ASN A 183 2.98 -5.19 -20.57
N GLN A 184 3.69 -6.11 -21.24
CA GLN A 184 4.55 -7.12 -20.59
C GLN A 184 6.00 -6.63 -20.42
N PHE A 185 6.34 -5.49 -21.01
CA PHE A 185 7.66 -4.87 -20.94
C PHE A 185 7.53 -3.43 -20.43
N MET A 186 8.20 -3.13 -19.33
CA MET A 186 8.30 -1.76 -18.84
C MET A 186 9.47 -1.06 -19.54
N PHE A 187 9.14 -0.17 -20.48
CA PHE A 187 10.12 0.72 -21.10
C PHE A 187 10.37 1.89 -20.14
N PHE A 188 11.58 1.92 -19.58
CA PHE A 188 12.05 3.02 -18.75
C PHE A 188 12.79 4.03 -19.61
N ASP A 189 12.47 5.31 -19.41
CA ASP A 189 13.26 6.41 -19.95
C ASP A 189 14.39 6.69 -18.95
N PHE A 190 15.63 6.37 -19.33
CA PHE A 190 16.79 6.49 -18.44
C PHE A 190 17.21 7.95 -18.20
N ASP A 191 16.61 8.90 -18.92
CA ASP A 191 16.82 10.34 -18.79
C ASP A 191 15.84 11.02 -17.82
N GLU A 192 14.91 10.28 -17.20
CA GLU A 192 13.94 10.84 -16.26
C GLU A 192 14.58 11.10 -14.87
N PRO A 193 14.48 12.32 -14.31
CA PRO A 193 15.07 12.61 -13.01
C PRO A 193 14.36 11.82 -11.89
N LEU A 194 15.17 11.20 -11.02
CA LEU A 194 14.76 10.37 -9.87
C LEU A 194 13.63 11.01 -9.03
N SER A 195 13.69 12.33 -8.83
CA SER A 195 12.71 13.07 -8.06
C SER A 195 11.31 13.08 -8.69
N LEU A 196 11.20 13.13 -10.02
CA LEU A 196 9.92 13.07 -10.72
C LEU A 196 9.29 11.67 -10.60
N PHE A 197 10.09 10.61 -10.73
CA PHE A 197 9.59 9.25 -10.52
C PHE A 197 8.98 9.06 -9.12
N PHE A 198 9.71 9.43 -8.07
CA PHE A 198 9.18 9.31 -6.70
C PHE A 198 7.97 10.22 -6.46
N THR A 199 7.96 11.43 -7.03
CA THR A 199 6.82 12.36 -6.91
C THR A 199 5.56 11.76 -7.53
N ASP A 200 5.68 11.13 -8.69
CA ASP A 200 4.58 10.47 -9.36
C ASP A 200 4.08 9.25 -8.58
N GLN A 201 4.99 8.40 -8.09
CA GLN A 201 4.57 7.26 -7.27
C GLN A 201 3.89 7.72 -5.97
N LEU A 202 4.41 8.76 -5.30
CA LEU A 202 3.79 9.34 -4.11
C LEU A 202 2.39 9.90 -4.42
N ALA A 203 2.22 10.55 -5.56
CA ALA A 203 0.92 11.07 -5.97
C ALA A 203 -0.09 9.96 -6.27
N ILE A 204 0.35 8.89 -6.95
CA ILE A 204 -0.48 7.72 -7.23
C ILE A 204 -0.85 7.00 -5.93
N MET A 205 0.09 6.83 -5.00
CA MET A 205 -0.19 6.32 -3.66
C MET A 205 -1.23 7.21 -2.96
N GLY A 206 -1.07 8.53 -3.01
CA GLY A 206 -2.02 9.51 -2.48
C GLY A 206 -3.43 9.36 -3.04
N LEU A 207 -3.55 9.15 -4.36
CA LEU A 207 -4.83 8.87 -5.02
C LEU A 207 -5.51 7.62 -4.44
N PHE A 208 -4.80 6.49 -4.36
CA PHE A 208 -5.37 5.25 -3.83
C PHE A 208 -5.65 5.31 -2.32
N VAL A 209 -4.84 6.05 -1.55
CA VAL A 209 -5.11 6.39 -0.14
C VAL A 209 -6.44 7.14 -0.02
N CYS A 210 -6.70 8.11 -0.90
CA CYS A 210 -7.98 8.83 -0.93
C CYS A 210 -9.14 7.86 -1.21
N VAL A 211 -8.99 6.97 -2.18
CA VAL A 211 -10.00 5.94 -2.50
C VAL A 211 -10.32 5.10 -1.26
N GLY A 212 -9.30 4.57 -0.56
CA GLY A 212 -9.48 3.81 0.67
C GLY A 212 -10.17 4.61 1.78
N TYR A 213 -9.74 5.85 1.99
CA TYR A 213 -10.33 6.73 3.00
C TYR A 213 -11.82 7.00 2.75
N TYR A 214 -12.18 7.41 1.53
CA TYR A 214 -13.56 7.70 1.18
C TYR A 214 -14.44 6.46 1.14
N ALA A 215 -13.92 5.30 0.70
CA ALA A 215 -14.63 4.02 0.77
C ALA A 215 -14.99 3.64 2.23
N SER A 216 -14.04 3.78 3.16
CA SER A 216 -14.28 3.55 4.58
C SER A 216 -15.35 4.50 5.14
N LYS A 217 -15.27 5.80 4.79
CA LYS A 217 -16.22 6.82 5.23
C LYS A 217 -17.63 6.58 4.69
N LEU A 218 -17.76 6.17 3.42
CA LEU A 218 -19.04 5.83 2.81
C LEU A 218 -19.69 4.63 3.51
N LEU A 219 -18.93 3.56 3.79
CA LEU A 219 -19.46 2.40 4.51
C LEU A 219 -19.87 2.74 5.95
N GLN A 220 -19.14 3.62 6.63
CA GLN A 220 -19.54 4.14 7.94
C GLN A 220 -20.84 4.94 7.86
N PHE A 221 -20.97 5.80 6.84
CA PHE A 221 -22.19 6.58 6.61
C PHE A 221 -23.40 5.67 6.37
N ILE A 222 -23.29 4.69 5.47
CA ILE A 222 -24.36 3.72 5.17
C ILE A 222 -24.76 2.95 6.45
N LYS A 223 -23.77 2.46 7.20
CA LYS A 223 -24.03 1.78 8.48
C LYS A 223 -24.82 2.67 9.45
N ASN A 224 -24.40 3.93 9.61
CA ASN A 224 -25.06 4.87 10.52
C ASN A 224 -26.49 5.20 10.06
N VAL A 225 -26.75 5.30 8.75
CA VAL A 225 -28.10 5.52 8.21
C VAL A 225 -29.00 4.31 8.50
N ILE A 226 -28.51 3.08 8.28
CA ILE A 226 -29.27 1.86 8.57
C ILE A 226 -29.57 1.73 10.06
N GLU A 227 -28.59 1.98 10.93
CA GLU A 227 -28.78 1.93 12.38
C GLU A 227 -29.75 3.01 12.89
N ARG A 228 -29.74 4.21 12.30
CA ARG A 228 -30.74 5.25 12.60
C ARG A 228 -32.14 4.83 12.18
N ASN A 229 -32.31 4.28 10.99
CA ASN A 229 -33.61 3.84 10.48
C ASN A 229 -34.19 2.67 11.28
N ASN A 230 -33.34 1.77 11.79
CA ASN A 230 -33.76 0.66 12.65
C ASN A 230 -34.11 1.06 14.09
N LYS A 231 -33.71 2.25 14.54
CA LYS A 231 -34.08 2.79 15.87
C LYS A 231 -35.40 3.57 15.88
N ILE A 232 -35.91 3.92 14.70
CA ILE A 232 -37.15 4.72 14.53
C ILE A 232 -38.36 3.80 14.29
N LYS A 233 -38.12 2.52 13.97
CA LYS A 233 -39.14 1.45 13.94
C LYS A 233 -39.20 0.74 15.28
#